data_AF-A0A6P9D786-F1
#
_entry.id   AF-A0A6P9D786-F1
#
_cell.length_a   1.000
_cell.length_b   1.000
_cell.length_c   1.000
_cell.angle_alpha   90.00
_cell.angle_beta   90.00
_cell.angle_gamma   90.00
#
_symmetry.space_group_name_H-M   'P 1'
#
loop_
_entity.id
_entity.type
_entity.pdbx_description
1 polymer ?
#
loop_
_entity_poly.entity_id
_entity_poly.type
_entity_poly.pdbx_seq_one_letter_code
_entity_poly.pdbx_strand_id
1 'polypeptide(L)'
;MASDVVEDELEFYSKAEKYWRDVPPTVDGMLGGYGHISSIDISSSRKFLHRFLRDGPNRTGTALALDCGAGIGRITKRLLLPLFKSVDMVDVTEDFLNKARTYLGTEGQRVRNYFCCGLQDFSPEPNTYDVIWIQWVIGHLTDEHLLHFLQRCRLGLRPNGIIVIKDNMAQEGVIMDEVDSSVCRDLEVVCKIIRHAGLSLLAQEKQENFPDEIYHVYTLAMR
;
A
#
# COMPACT_ATOMS: atom_id res chain seq x y z
N MET A 1 17.18 10.03 -6.89
CA MET A 1 16.78 8.60 -6.92
C MET A 1 17.00 8.04 -5.52
N ALA A 2 16.31 6.97 -5.12
CA ALA A 2 16.57 6.33 -3.82
C ALA A 2 18.02 5.84 -3.70
N SER A 3 18.65 5.46 -4.81
CA SER A 3 20.08 5.11 -4.87
C SER A 3 21.03 6.22 -4.42
N ASP A 4 20.56 7.47 -4.36
CA ASP A 4 21.38 8.61 -3.93
C ASP A 4 21.37 8.77 -2.40
N VAL A 5 20.45 8.09 -1.70
CA VAL A 5 20.28 8.18 -0.23
C VAL A 5 20.34 6.83 0.47
N VAL A 6 20.16 5.72 -0.25
CA VAL A 6 20.31 4.36 0.26
C VAL A 6 21.71 3.84 -0.10
N GLU A 7 22.61 3.81 0.88
CA GLU A 7 24.00 3.39 0.68
C GLU A 7 24.16 1.85 0.65
N ASP A 8 23.43 1.14 1.52
CA ASP A 8 23.44 -0.32 1.61
C ASP A 8 21.98 -0.84 1.62
N GLU A 9 21.62 -1.55 0.55
CA GLU A 9 20.27 -2.10 0.37
C GLU A 9 19.92 -3.15 1.44
N LEU A 10 20.87 -4.01 1.83
CA LEU A 10 20.63 -5.04 2.84
C LEU A 10 20.41 -4.41 4.22
N GLU A 11 21.20 -3.38 4.53
CA GLU A 11 21.03 -2.62 5.78
C GLU A 11 19.69 -1.86 5.78
N PHE A 12 19.30 -1.26 4.65
CA PHE A 12 18.03 -0.56 4.48
C PHE A 12 16.83 -1.47 4.80
N TYR A 13 16.79 -2.68 4.25
CA TYR A 13 15.70 -3.62 4.52
C TYR A 13 15.74 -4.18 5.96
N SER A 14 16.92 -4.60 6.44
CA SER A 14 17.04 -5.22 7.76
C SER A 14 16.74 -4.25 8.92
N LYS A 15 17.06 -2.96 8.77
CA LYS A 15 16.67 -1.92 9.72
C LYS A 15 15.15 -1.72 9.77
N ALA A 16 14.49 -1.66 8.60
CA ALA A 16 13.03 -1.50 8.53
C ALA A 16 12.30 -2.70 9.17
N GLU A 17 12.73 -3.92 8.87
CA GLU A 17 12.15 -5.13 9.49
C GLU A 17 12.33 -5.15 11.00
N LYS A 18 13.49 -4.70 11.50
CA LYS A 18 13.75 -4.60 12.94
C LYS A 18 12.85 -3.54 13.58
N TYR A 19 12.71 -2.36 12.96
CA TYR A 19 11.83 -1.30 13.44
C TYR A 19 10.39 -1.81 13.60
N TRP A 20 9.81 -2.38 12.54
CA TRP A 20 8.42 -2.82 12.54
C TRP A 20 8.14 -3.98 13.49
N ARG A 21 9.13 -4.82 13.80
CA ARG A 21 9.01 -5.87 14.83
C ARG A 21 8.75 -5.30 16.22
N ASP A 22 9.31 -4.12 16.52
CA ASP A 22 9.20 -3.49 17.83
C ASP A 22 7.96 -2.56 17.93
N VAL A 23 7.28 -2.29 16.81
CA VAL A 23 6.07 -1.46 16.78
C VAL A 23 4.86 -2.23 17.34
N PRO A 24 4.08 -1.64 18.27
CA PRO A 24 2.89 -2.30 18.80
C PRO A 24 1.86 -2.63 17.71
N PRO A 25 1.28 -3.85 17.71
CA PRO A 25 0.32 -4.29 16.70
C PRO A 25 -1.08 -3.68 16.93
N THR A 26 -1.17 -2.37 16.75
CA THR A 26 -2.34 -1.52 17.01
C THR A 26 -2.54 -0.52 15.87
N VAL A 27 -3.75 0.05 15.74
CA VAL A 27 -4.01 1.08 14.72
C VAL A 27 -3.08 2.28 14.86
N ASP A 28 -2.71 2.63 16.09
CA ASP A 28 -1.82 3.75 16.35
C ASP A 28 -0.38 3.44 15.94
N GLY A 29 0.09 2.22 16.20
CA GLY A 29 1.39 1.73 15.73
C GLY A 29 1.49 1.72 14.20
N MET A 30 0.43 1.28 13.50
CA MET A 30 0.39 1.33 12.02
C MET A 30 0.41 2.76 11.44
N LEU A 31 0.13 3.78 12.27
CA LEU A 31 0.03 5.17 11.84
C LEU A 31 1.06 6.05 12.54
N GLY A 32 2.10 5.47 13.17
CA GLY A 32 3.17 6.23 13.83
C GLY A 32 2.67 7.24 14.87
N GLY A 33 1.61 6.90 15.63
CA GLY A 33 1.00 7.81 16.61
C GLY A 33 -0.15 8.68 16.07
N TYR A 34 -0.45 8.58 14.77
CA TYR A 34 -1.57 9.30 14.14
C TYR A 34 -2.85 8.45 14.06
N GLY A 35 -3.10 7.58 15.04
CA GLY A 35 -4.31 6.73 15.07
C GLY A 35 -5.63 7.46 14.80
N HIS A 36 -5.70 8.72 15.21
CA HIS A 36 -6.87 9.60 15.08
C HIS A 36 -7.23 9.98 13.63
N ILE A 37 -6.29 9.95 12.67
CA ILE A 37 -6.58 10.29 11.25
C ILE A 37 -7.17 9.13 10.45
N SER A 38 -7.18 7.91 11.02
CA SER A 38 -7.59 6.67 10.36
C SER A 38 -8.99 6.74 9.72
N SER A 39 -9.95 7.42 10.34
CA SER A 39 -11.30 7.57 9.80
C SER A 39 -11.34 8.46 8.55
N ILE A 40 -10.55 9.54 8.54
CA ILE A 40 -10.43 10.50 7.43
C ILE A 40 -9.76 9.82 6.23
N ASP A 41 -8.68 9.09 6.48
CA ASP A 41 -7.99 8.25 5.51
C ASP A 41 -8.95 7.28 4.81
N ILE A 42 -9.64 6.44 5.59
CA ILE A 42 -10.55 5.40 5.07
C ILE A 42 -11.70 6.02 4.27
N SER A 43 -12.26 7.13 4.74
CA SER A 43 -13.41 7.76 4.09
C SER A 43 -13.04 8.31 2.72
N SER A 44 -11.86 8.92 2.62
CA SER A 44 -11.30 9.44 1.36
C SER A 44 -10.95 8.30 0.41
N SER A 45 -10.29 7.25 0.91
CA SER A 45 -9.95 6.05 0.13
C SER A 45 -11.20 5.36 -0.44
N ARG A 46 -12.27 5.26 0.36
CA ARG A 46 -13.56 4.69 -0.09
C ARG A 46 -14.18 5.54 -1.21
N LYS A 47 -14.23 6.86 -1.04
CA LYS A 47 -14.75 7.78 -2.05
C LYS A 47 -13.96 7.68 -3.36
N PHE A 48 -12.64 7.63 -3.27
CA PHE A 48 -11.76 7.47 -4.42
C PHE A 48 -12.03 6.14 -5.15
N LEU A 49 -12.07 5.03 -4.43
CA LEU A 49 -12.24 3.70 -5.03
C LEU A 49 -13.62 3.52 -5.69
N HIS A 50 -14.67 4.11 -5.12
CA HIS A 50 -16.02 4.07 -5.72
C HIS A 50 -16.09 4.65 -7.14
N ARG A 51 -15.14 5.50 -7.56
CA ARG A 51 -15.07 6.00 -8.94
C ARG A 51 -14.85 4.87 -9.96
N PHE A 52 -14.18 3.80 -9.55
CA PHE A 52 -13.78 2.67 -10.40
C PHE A 52 -14.72 1.46 -10.27
N LEU A 53 -15.42 1.33 -9.14
CA LEU A 53 -16.32 0.21 -8.87
C LEU A 53 -17.75 0.41 -9.39
N ARG A 54 -18.10 1.63 -9.82
CA ARG A 54 -19.41 1.97 -10.39
C ARG A 54 -19.59 1.41 -11.81
N ASP A 55 -20.83 1.31 -12.26
CA ASP A 55 -21.17 0.79 -13.58
C ASP A 55 -20.59 1.64 -14.71
N GLY A 56 -20.07 0.96 -15.74
CA GLY A 56 -19.40 1.55 -16.89
C GLY A 56 -18.62 0.49 -17.67
N PRO A 57 -18.17 0.80 -18.90
CA PRO A 57 -17.50 -0.17 -19.78
C PRO A 57 -16.18 -0.71 -19.19
N ASN A 58 -15.52 0.08 -18.33
CA ASN A 58 -14.22 -0.26 -17.72
C ASN A 58 -14.35 -0.44 -16.20
N ARG A 59 -15.51 -0.93 -15.73
CA ARG A 59 -15.76 -1.16 -14.30
C ARG A 59 -14.76 -2.19 -13.75
N THR A 60 -14.14 -1.84 -12.62
CA THR A 60 -13.29 -2.76 -11.85
C THR A 60 -14.15 -3.75 -11.07
N GLY A 61 -13.73 -5.02 -11.05
CA GLY A 61 -14.41 -6.08 -10.32
C GLY A 61 -14.38 -5.89 -8.79
N THR A 62 -15.18 -6.67 -8.09
CA THR A 62 -15.31 -6.62 -6.62
C THR A 62 -15.21 -8.01 -5.98
N ALA A 63 -14.52 -8.94 -6.63
CA ALA A 63 -14.38 -10.31 -6.15
C ALA A 63 -13.18 -10.45 -5.20
N LEU A 64 -12.00 -9.96 -5.57
CA LEU A 64 -10.79 -10.16 -4.78
C LEU A 64 -9.89 -8.91 -4.80
N ALA A 65 -9.48 -8.48 -3.61
CA ALA A 65 -8.47 -7.44 -3.44
C ALA A 65 -7.20 -7.99 -2.75
N LEU A 66 -6.06 -7.34 -2.97
CA LEU A 66 -4.82 -7.55 -2.25
C LEU A 66 -4.49 -6.29 -1.42
N ASP A 67 -4.22 -6.45 -0.13
CA ASP A 67 -3.70 -5.41 0.77
C ASP A 67 -2.19 -5.62 0.94
N CYS A 68 -1.38 -4.70 0.43
CA CYS A 68 0.09 -4.77 0.45
C CYS A 68 0.67 -3.87 1.55
N GLY A 69 1.56 -4.41 2.38
CA GLY A 69 1.96 -3.72 3.61
C GLY A 69 0.78 -3.63 4.57
N ALA A 70 0.00 -4.71 4.66
CA ALA A 70 -1.32 -4.68 5.27
C ALA A 70 -1.29 -4.45 6.78
N GLY A 71 -0.15 -4.72 7.41
CA GLY A 71 0.03 -4.76 8.85
C GLY A 71 -1.06 -5.60 9.51
N ILE A 72 -1.70 -5.03 10.54
CA ILE A 72 -2.80 -5.70 11.25
C ILE A 72 -4.12 -5.75 10.45
N GLY A 73 -4.15 -5.24 9.22
CA GLY A 73 -5.34 -5.22 8.37
C GLY A 73 -6.27 -4.03 8.62
N ARG A 74 -5.72 -2.84 8.96
CA ARG A 74 -6.51 -1.61 9.15
C ARG A 74 -7.32 -1.25 7.89
N ILE A 75 -6.66 -1.30 6.73
CA ILE A 75 -7.27 -1.07 5.42
C ILE A 75 -8.20 -2.23 5.05
N THR A 76 -7.73 -3.47 5.14
CA THR A 76 -8.54 -4.67 4.96
C THR A 76 -9.88 -4.58 5.70
N LYS A 77 -9.87 -4.23 7.00
CA LYS A 77 -11.07 -4.20 7.85
C LYS A 77 -12.10 -3.16 7.41
N ARG A 78 -11.66 -1.93 7.14
CA ARG A 78 -12.58 -0.78 7.01
C ARG A 78 -12.79 -0.32 5.57
N LEU A 79 -11.94 -0.73 4.64
CA LEU A 79 -12.02 -0.39 3.22
C LEU A 79 -12.31 -1.62 2.35
N LEU A 80 -11.45 -2.63 2.39
CA LEU A 80 -11.49 -3.70 1.39
C LEU A 80 -12.56 -4.76 1.68
N LEU A 81 -12.65 -5.31 2.89
CA LEU A 81 -13.67 -6.31 3.23
C LEU A 81 -15.11 -5.81 3.00
N PRO A 82 -15.45 -4.52 3.25
CA PRO A 82 -16.77 -3.98 2.88
C PRO A 82 -17.05 -3.88 1.37
N LEU A 83 -16.02 -3.88 0.52
CA LEU A 83 -16.14 -3.62 -0.93
C LEU A 83 -15.89 -4.86 -1.80
N PHE A 84 -15.11 -5.83 -1.30
CA PHE A 84 -14.72 -7.03 -2.03
C PHE A 84 -15.25 -8.29 -1.35
N LYS A 85 -15.55 -9.34 -2.14
CA LYS A 85 -16.00 -10.62 -1.60
C LYS A 85 -14.94 -11.24 -0.70
N SER A 86 -13.68 -11.22 -1.13
CA SER A 86 -12.52 -11.71 -0.39
C SER A 86 -11.33 -10.77 -0.50
N VAL A 87 -10.38 -10.92 0.42
CA VAL A 87 -9.14 -10.15 0.46
C VAL A 87 -7.97 -11.10 0.69
N ASP A 88 -6.82 -10.84 0.08
CA ASP A 88 -5.54 -11.38 0.52
C ASP A 88 -4.72 -10.27 1.17
N MET A 89 -3.89 -10.62 2.13
CA MET A 89 -3.00 -9.68 2.82
C MET A 89 -1.55 -10.14 2.61
N VAL A 90 -0.66 -9.20 2.36
CA VAL A 90 0.80 -9.42 2.39
C VAL A 90 1.46 -8.39 3.28
N ASP A 91 2.32 -8.86 4.18
CA ASP A 91 3.14 -8.03 5.07
C ASP A 91 4.44 -8.76 5.40
N VAL A 92 5.51 -8.03 5.72
CA VAL A 92 6.79 -8.63 6.11
C VAL A 92 6.79 -9.07 7.58
N THR A 93 5.90 -8.51 8.40
CA THR A 93 5.88 -8.70 9.86
C THR A 93 4.84 -9.75 10.27
N GLU A 94 5.32 -10.95 10.62
CA GLU A 94 4.47 -12.08 10.99
C GLU A 94 3.50 -11.76 12.14
N ASP A 95 3.98 -11.03 13.17
CA ASP A 95 3.18 -10.65 14.34
C ASP A 95 1.97 -9.78 13.96
N PHE A 96 2.10 -8.94 12.94
CA PHE A 96 0.98 -8.14 12.45
C PHE A 96 -0.07 -8.99 11.74
N LEU A 97 0.35 -9.96 10.92
CA LEU A 97 -0.57 -10.90 10.27
C LEU A 97 -1.26 -11.80 11.30
N ASN A 98 -0.54 -12.24 12.32
CA ASN A 98 -1.12 -12.98 13.44
C ASN A 98 -2.14 -12.13 14.21
N LYS A 99 -1.82 -10.86 14.48
CA LYS A 99 -2.77 -9.92 15.08
C LYS A 99 -4.00 -9.72 14.21
N ALA A 100 -3.84 -9.61 12.89
CA ALA A 100 -4.91 -9.37 11.94
C ALA A 100 -6.04 -10.40 12.07
N ARG A 101 -5.70 -11.69 12.27
CA ARG A 101 -6.68 -12.78 12.46
C ARG A 101 -7.69 -12.49 13.57
N THR A 102 -7.26 -11.81 14.64
CA THR A 102 -8.14 -11.39 15.74
C THR A 102 -8.73 -10.00 15.52
N TYR A 103 -7.94 -9.05 15.01
CA TYR A 103 -8.36 -7.67 14.79
C TYR A 103 -9.51 -7.58 13.79
N LEU A 104 -9.50 -8.39 12.73
CA LEU A 104 -10.52 -8.37 11.67
C LEU A 104 -11.88 -8.87 12.17
N GLY A 105 -11.93 -9.72 13.20
CA GLY A 105 -13.16 -10.29 13.73
C GLY A 105 -13.81 -11.27 12.75
N THR A 106 -15.14 -11.38 12.76
CA THR A 106 -15.90 -12.34 11.93
C THR A 106 -15.65 -12.15 10.43
N GLU A 107 -15.56 -10.90 9.98
CA GLU A 107 -15.29 -10.56 8.57
C GLU A 107 -13.92 -11.06 8.10
N GLY A 108 -12.98 -11.29 9.03
CA GLY A 108 -11.67 -11.87 8.75
C GLY A 108 -11.72 -13.27 8.14
N GLN A 109 -12.84 -13.99 8.26
CA GLN A 109 -13.06 -15.29 7.58
C GLN A 109 -13.06 -15.17 6.06
N ARG A 110 -13.27 -13.95 5.51
CA ARG A 110 -13.21 -13.68 4.07
C ARG A 110 -11.81 -13.28 3.60
N VAL A 111 -10.84 -13.21 4.50
CA VAL A 111 -9.42 -13.13 4.10
C VAL A 111 -8.95 -14.52 3.71
N ARG A 112 -8.57 -14.70 2.45
CA ARG A 112 -8.20 -16.02 1.90
C ARG A 112 -6.76 -16.37 2.26
N ASN A 113 -5.81 -15.48 2.02
CA ASN A 113 -4.39 -15.70 2.33
C ASN A 113 -3.81 -14.58 3.20
N TYR A 114 -2.86 -14.97 4.06
CA TYR A 114 -1.99 -14.09 4.83
C TYR A 114 -0.55 -14.45 4.45
N PHE A 115 0.06 -13.66 3.55
CA PHE A 115 1.41 -13.89 3.06
C PHE A 115 2.41 -13.12 3.92
N CYS A 116 3.30 -13.84 4.63
CA CYS A 116 4.41 -13.23 5.34
C CYS A 116 5.60 -13.12 4.38
N CYS A 117 5.73 -11.99 3.69
CA CYS A 117 6.72 -11.79 2.63
C CYS A 117 6.99 -10.30 2.40
N GLY A 118 8.27 -9.94 2.21
CA GLY A 118 8.65 -8.61 1.74
C GLY A 118 8.16 -8.37 0.32
N LEU A 119 7.71 -7.15 0.02
CA LEU A 119 7.14 -6.84 -1.30
C LEU A 119 8.19 -6.95 -2.43
N GLN A 120 9.48 -6.79 -2.11
CA GLN A 120 10.59 -7.00 -3.05
C GLN A 120 10.63 -8.44 -3.58
N ASP A 121 10.24 -9.43 -2.76
CA ASP A 121 10.23 -10.85 -3.09
C ASP A 121 8.82 -11.38 -3.46
N PHE A 122 7.77 -10.65 -3.11
CA PHE A 122 6.40 -11.08 -3.33
C PHE A 122 5.99 -10.97 -4.81
N SER A 123 5.37 -12.04 -5.31
CA SER A 123 4.79 -12.12 -6.67
C SER A 123 3.30 -12.44 -6.59
N PRO A 124 2.41 -11.46 -6.85
CA PRO A 124 0.98 -11.72 -6.92
C PRO A 124 0.66 -12.72 -8.04
N GLU A 125 -0.17 -13.72 -7.77
CA GLU A 125 -0.62 -14.68 -8.79
C GLU A 125 -1.23 -13.96 -10.01
N PRO A 126 -0.88 -14.35 -11.25
CA PRO A 126 -1.39 -13.71 -12.45
C PRO A 126 -2.92 -13.67 -12.52
N ASN A 127 -3.50 -12.60 -13.08
CA ASN A 127 -4.94 -12.48 -13.36
C ASN A 127 -5.86 -12.78 -12.14
N THR A 128 -5.45 -12.36 -10.95
CA THR A 128 -6.09 -12.77 -9.69
C THR A 128 -6.89 -11.63 -9.03
N TYR A 129 -6.37 -10.41 -9.05
CA TYR A 129 -6.89 -9.31 -8.22
C TYR A 129 -7.66 -8.29 -9.05
N ASP A 130 -8.83 -7.88 -8.56
CA ASP A 130 -9.55 -6.75 -9.11
C ASP A 130 -8.93 -5.42 -8.63
N VAL A 131 -8.45 -5.38 -7.39
CA VAL A 131 -7.71 -4.24 -6.83
C VAL A 131 -6.49 -4.72 -6.06
N ILE A 132 -5.35 -4.09 -6.31
CA ILE A 132 -4.15 -4.20 -5.49
C ILE A 132 -3.96 -2.85 -4.79
N TRP A 133 -4.09 -2.84 -3.47
CA TRP A 133 -3.98 -1.65 -2.64
C TRP A 133 -2.62 -1.62 -1.93
N ILE A 134 -1.85 -0.56 -2.13
CA ILE A 134 -0.50 -0.39 -1.62
C ILE A 134 -0.47 0.93 -0.87
N GLN A 135 -0.41 0.90 0.46
CA GLN A 135 -0.51 2.12 1.26
C GLN A 135 0.53 2.19 2.37
N TRP A 136 1.25 3.31 2.44
CA TRP A 136 2.32 3.59 3.40
C TRP A 136 3.35 2.47 3.48
N VAL A 137 3.83 2.05 2.32
CA VAL A 137 4.82 0.96 2.22
C VAL A 137 5.77 1.13 1.04
N ILE A 138 5.45 2.00 0.06
CA ILE A 138 6.34 2.16 -1.10
C ILE A 138 7.69 2.77 -0.69
N GLY A 139 7.71 3.50 0.43
CA GLY A 139 8.93 4.05 1.01
C GLY A 139 9.90 2.98 1.52
N HIS A 140 9.43 1.76 1.80
CA HIS A 140 10.28 0.64 2.23
C HIS A 140 10.81 -0.19 1.06
N LEU A 141 10.63 0.24 -0.18
CA LEU A 141 11.24 -0.40 -1.35
C LEU A 141 12.25 0.54 -1.98
N THR A 142 13.36 0.01 -2.50
CA THR A 142 14.24 0.75 -3.40
C THR A 142 13.50 1.10 -4.69
N ASP A 143 14.02 2.06 -5.48
CA ASP A 143 13.38 2.45 -6.75
C ASP A 143 13.25 1.25 -7.70
N GLU A 144 14.27 0.39 -7.75
CA GLU A 144 14.30 -0.82 -8.56
C GLU A 144 13.29 -1.86 -8.08
N HIS A 145 13.23 -2.12 -6.77
CA HIS A 145 12.26 -3.06 -6.23
C HIS A 145 10.82 -2.56 -6.34
N LEU A 146 10.57 -1.26 -6.18
CA LEU A 146 9.24 -0.68 -6.42
C LEU A 146 8.83 -0.82 -7.89
N LEU A 147 9.75 -0.55 -8.82
CA LEU A 147 9.53 -0.76 -10.25
C LEU A 147 9.16 -2.21 -10.56
N HIS A 148 9.98 -3.17 -10.12
CA HIS A 148 9.76 -4.59 -10.36
C HIS A 148 8.49 -5.10 -9.69
N PHE A 149 8.22 -4.66 -8.46
CA PHE A 149 6.99 -5.01 -7.75
C PHE A 149 5.75 -4.54 -8.51
N LEU A 150 5.72 -3.30 -9.00
CA LEU A 150 4.61 -2.78 -9.79
C LEU A 150 4.41 -3.54 -11.12
N GLN A 151 5.50 -3.96 -11.77
CA GLN A 151 5.41 -4.81 -12.95
C GLN A 151 4.77 -6.17 -12.64
N ARG A 152 5.12 -6.79 -11.50
CA ARG A 152 4.49 -8.04 -11.03
C ARG A 152 3.01 -7.82 -10.65
N CYS A 153 2.68 -6.73 -9.96
CA CYS A 153 1.30 -6.36 -9.66
C CYS A 153 0.46 -6.21 -10.93
N ARG A 154 1.01 -5.61 -12.00
CA ARG A 154 0.32 -5.48 -13.29
C ARG A 154 -0.08 -6.84 -13.85
N LEU A 155 0.78 -7.85 -13.77
CA LEU A 155 0.48 -9.22 -14.20
C LEU A 155 -0.59 -9.87 -13.30
N GLY A 156 -0.63 -9.50 -12.03
CA GLY A 156 -1.62 -9.96 -11.05
C GLY A 156 -3.03 -9.40 -11.25
N LEU A 157 -3.21 -8.37 -12.08
CA LEU A 157 -4.52 -7.74 -12.31
C LEU A 157 -5.43 -8.59 -13.19
N ARG A 158 -6.70 -8.66 -12.81
CA ARG A 158 -7.80 -9.10 -13.66
C ARG A 158 -8.12 -8.08 -14.75
N PRO A 159 -8.93 -8.43 -15.78
CA PRO A 159 -9.48 -7.45 -16.70
C PRO A 159 -10.13 -6.28 -15.96
N ASN A 160 -9.81 -5.05 -16.36
CA ASN A 160 -10.22 -3.79 -15.72
C ASN A 160 -9.76 -3.61 -14.26
N GLY A 161 -8.89 -4.48 -13.75
CA GLY A 161 -8.26 -4.34 -12.46
C GLY A 161 -7.43 -3.05 -12.37
N ILE A 162 -7.20 -2.58 -11.15
CA ILE A 162 -6.36 -1.40 -10.90
C ILE A 162 -5.40 -1.65 -9.73
N ILE A 163 -4.25 -1.01 -9.80
CA ILE A 163 -3.35 -0.81 -8.66
C ILE A 163 -3.66 0.58 -8.08
N VAL A 164 -3.71 0.68 -6.76
CA VAL A 164 -3.80 1.96 -6.05
C VAL A 164 -2.61 2.09 -5.11
N ILE A 165 -1.81 3.14 -5.32
CA ILE A 165 -0.83 3.60 -4.34
C ILE A 165 -1.46 4.73 -3.52
N LYS A 166 -1.36 4.66 -2.20
CA LYS A 166 -1.66 5.79 -1.32
C LYS A 166 -0.53 6.00 -0.33
N ASP A 167 0.28 7.03 -0.53
CA ASP A 167 1.51 7.18 0.24
C ASP A 167 1.90 8.64 0.48
N ASN A 168 2.88 8.83 1.37
CA ASN A 168 3.50 10.11 1.66
C ASN A 168 4.28 10.58 0.43
N MET A 169 4.22 11.88 0.16
CA MET A 169 4.96 12.53 -0.92
C MET A 169 5.79 13.68 -0.35
N ALA A 170 7.09 13.65 -0.64
CA ALA A 170 8.00 14.74 -0.33
C ALA A 170 7.66 15.97 -1.19
N GLN A 171 8.05 17.15 -0.71
CA GLN A 171 7.91 18.37 -1.50
C GLN A 171 8.84 18.37 -2.72
N GLU A 172 10.06 17.88 -2.55
CA GLU A 172 11.08 17.80 -3.60
C GLU A 172 12.04 16.65 -3.31
N GLY A 173 12.43 15.91 -4.35
CA GLY A 173 13.47 14.89 -4.31
C GLY A 173 13.07 13.60 -3.59
N VAL A 174 14.05 12.99 -2.95
CA VAL A 174 13.90 11.77 -2.15
C VAL A 174 14.53 12.02 -0.79
N ILE A 175 13.78 11.79 0.28
CA ILE A 175 14.17 12.06 1.66
C ILE A 175 14.22 10.73 2.40
N MET A 176 15.36 10.41 3.03
CA MET A 176 15.53 9.23 3.87
C MET A 176 15.03 9.50 5.29
N ASP A 177 14.28 8.55 5.86
CA ASP A 177 13.97 8.45 7.27
C ASP A 177 14.82 7.33 7.89
N GLU A 178 15.80 7.72 8.70
CA GLU A 178 16.73 6.81 9.36
C GLU A 178 16.11 6.07 10.56
N VAL A 179 14.91 6.47 11.02
CA VAL A 179 14.25 5.89 12.19
C VAL A 179 13.55 4.59 11.81
N ASP A 180 12.71 4.62 10.77
CA ASP A 180 11.99 3.45 10.27
C ASP A 180 12.64 2.83 9.02
N SER A 181 13.74 3.42 8.54
CA SER A 181 14.47 3.00 7.34
C SER A 181 13.56 2.96 6.11
N SER A 182 13.07 4.14 5.75
CA SER A 182 12.20 4.35 4.59
C SER A 182 12.59 5.59 3.82
N VAL A 183 12.11 5.71 2.57
CA VAL A 183 12.26 6.93 1.77
C VAL A 183 10.91 7.56 1.44
N CYS A 184 10.82 8.87 1.61
CA CYS A 184 9.72 9.70 1.13
C CYS A 184 10.11 10.31 -0.22
N ARG A 185 9.40 9.98 -1.28
CA ARG A 185 9.68 10.44 -2.65
C ARG A 185 8.76 11.59 -3.02
N ASP A 186 9.21 12.53 -3.83
CA ASP A 186 8.32 13.48 -4.46
C ASP A 186 7.40 12.78 -5.49
N LEU A 187 6.32 13.49 -5.84
CA LEU A 187 5.32 12.96 -6.75
C LEU A 187 5.85 12.67 -8.16
N GLU A 188 6.83 13.45 -8.64
CA GLU A 188 7.41 13.28 -9.97
C GLU A 188 8.21 11.97 -10.06
N VAL A 189 9.00 11.66 -9.04
CA VAL A 189 9.77 10.41 -8.93
C VAL A 189 8.82 9.22 -8.90
N VAL A 190 7.77 9.24 -8.08
CA VAL A 190 6.78 8.16 -8.01
C VAL A 190 6.09 7.97 -9.37
N CYS A 191 5.68 9.06 -10.03
CA CYS A 191 5.07 9.00 -11.35
C CYS A 191 6.02 8.45 -12.42
N LYS A 192 7.32 8.77 -12.36
CA LYS A 192 8.34 8.22 -13.26
C LYS A 192 8.45 6.70 -13.08
N ILE A 193 8.54 6.21 -11.84
CA ILE A 193 8.61 4.77 -11.56
C ILE A 193 7.36 4.04 -12.09
N ILE A 194 6.16 4.59 -11.85
CA ILE A 194 4.90 4.04 -12.37
C ILE A 194 4.94 3.90 -13.90
N ARG A 195 5.37 4.94 -14.62
CA ARG A 195 5.48 4.91 -16.09
C ARG A 195 6.49 3.87 -16.56
N HIS A 196 7.65 3.78 -15.90
CA HIS A 196 8.66 2.77 -16.23
C HIS A 196 8.20 1.34 -15.93
N ALA A 197 7.28 1.15 -14.97
CA ALA A 197 6.61 -0.14 -14.75
C ALA A 197 5.64 -0.51 -15.89
N GLY A 198 5.44 0.40 -16.86
CA GLY A 198 4.51 0.24 -17.96
C GLY A 198 3.05 0.33 -17.51
N LEU A 199 2.78 1.13 -16.48
CA LEU A 199 1.45 1.45 -15.97
C LEU A 199 1.06 2.88 -16.39
N SER A 200 -0.22 3.08 -16.65
CA SER A 200 -0.80 4.39 -16.97
C SER A 200 -1.60 4.94 -15.79
N LEU A 201 -1.35 6.19 -15.42
CA LEU A 201 -2.15 6.86 -14.40
C LEU A 201 -3.59 7.10 -14.89
N LEU A 202 -4.54 6.72 -14.04
CA LEU A 202 -5.98 6.87 -14.28
C LEU A 202 -6.57 8.02 -13.46
N ALA A 203 -6.07 8.19 -12.24
CA ALA A 203 -6.47 9.27 -11.35
C ALA A 203 -5.37 9.54 -10.33
N GLN A 204 -5.35 10.78 -9.86
CA GLN A 204 -4.49 11.27 -8.79
C GLN A 204 -5.32 12.20 -7.90
N GLU A 205 -5.23 12.05 -6.58
CA GLU A 205 -5.97 12.86 -5.61
C GLU A 205 -5.11 13.11 -4.36
N LYS A 206 -4.95 14.38 -3.96
CA LYS A 206 -4.32 14.73 -2.69
C LYS A 206 -5.29 14.45 -1.54
N GLN A 207 -4.80 13.89 -0.44
CA GLN A 207 -5.56 13.71 0.79
C GLN A 207 -5.76 15.08 1.46
N GLU A 208 -7.02 15.40 1.72
CA GLU A 208 -7.43 16.62 2.40
C GLU A 208 -7.69 16.36 3.89
N ASN A 209 -7.67 17.42 4.71
CA ASN A 209 -8.00 17.38 6.14
C ASN A 209 -7.08 16.47 6.98
N PHE A 210 -5.83 16.36 6.59
CA PHE A 210 -4.76 15.83 7.45
C PHE A 210 -4.08 16.97 8.22
N PRO A 211 -3.39 16.69 9.34
CA PRO A 211 -2.62 17.69 10.07
C PRO A 211 -1.58 18.36 9.15
N ASP A 212 -1.31 19.64 9.38
CA ASP A 212 -0.43 20.45 8.53
C ASP A 212 1.05 20.07 8.68
N GLU A 213 1.40 19.42 9.79
CA GLU A 213 2.76 19.02 10.16
C GLU A 213 3.26 17.73 9.50
N ILE A 214 2.38 16.95 8.86
CA ILE A 214 2.78 15.69 8.20
C ILE A 214 2.95 15.87 6.68
N TYR A 215 3.69 14.93 6.07
CA TYR A 215 3.83 14.90 4.61
C TYR A 215 2.47 14.89 3.92
N HIS A 216 2.42 15.52 2.74
CA HIS A 216 1.25 15.40 1.89
C HIS A 216 1.06 13.95 1.46
N VAL A 217 -0.16 13.43 1.57
CA VAL A 217 -0.50 12.10 1.10
C VAL A 217 -1.23 12.18 -0.23
N TYR A 218 -0.84 11.34 -1.19
CA TYR A 218 -1.48 11.26 -2.50
C TYR A 218 -2.00 9.84 -2.75
N THR A 219 -3.17 9.76 -3.39
CA THR A 219 -3.74 8.52 -3.92
C THR A 219 -3.60 8.49 -5.43
N LEU A 220 -3.04 7.43 -5.98
CA LEU A 220 -2.74 7.23 -7.40
C LEU A 220 -3.38 5.92 -7.85
N ALA A 221 -4.30 5.97 -8.81
CA ALA A 221 -4.84 4.78 -9.48
C ALA A 221 -4.15 4.56 -10.81
N MET A 222 -3.79 3.32 -11.13
CA MET A 222 -3.08 2.97 -12.35
C MET A 222 -3.46 1.57 -12.85
N ARG A 223 -3.28 1.33 -14.16
CA ARG A 223 -3.32 0.00 -14.77
C ARG A 223 -2.50 -0.04 -16.07
#